data_AF-A0A368YAV4-F1
#
_entry.id   AF-A0A368YAV4-F1
#
_cell.length_a   1.000
_cell.length_b   1.000
_cell.length_c   1.000
_cell.angle_alpha   90.00
_cell.angle_beta   90.00
_cell.angle_gamma   90.00
#
_symmetry.space_group_name_H-M   'P 1'
#
loop_
_entity.id
_entity.type
_entity.pdbx_description
1 polymer ?
#
loop_
_entity_poly.entity_id
_entity_poly.type
_entity_poly.pdbx_seq_one_letter_code
_entity_poly.pdbx_strand_id
1 'polypeptide(L)'
;MTLRGPEAFFLPGLHGPRYCLFHPAHGVPRGLVLHVHPFAEELNKTRRMAALQARAIAGAGFAVLQIDLLGCGDSAGDFCDARWDTWIQDLLQACGWLTDADPRHAALPLWLWGVRAGSLLAADAVRALDRPCHLLLWQPAFADGAAQLQQFLRLRLAADMLAAPDAAGRSNGAMEALRQQLAQGKTLQIAGYALHPALAAGLKASRLFPPPLRENDRRLVWLETTTATPPSLSPLGTRTLELWRQAGWQTYGEAVHGPAFWQSAEMEEAPLLLSATTTALSAVPIP
;
A
#
# COMPACT_ATOMS: atom_id res chain seq x y z
N MET A 1 -4.43 -28.87 -17.41
CA MET A 1 -3.33 -27.97 -16.99
C MET A 1 -3.35 -27.90 -15.47
N THR A 2 -2.28 -28.31 -14.81
CA THR A 2 -2.17 -28.22 -13.34
C THR A 2 -2.00 -26.76 -12.96
N LEU A 3 -2.91 -26.21 -12.15
CA LEU A 3 -2.76 -24.86 -11.59
C LEU A 3 -1.51 -24.87 -10.70
N ARG A 4 -0.57 -23.96 -10.96
CA ARG A 4 0.58 -23.76 -10.07
C ARG A 4 0.09 -23.02 -8.82
N GLY A 5 0.43 -23.55 -7.65
CA GLY A 5 0.19 -22.87 -6.38
C GLY A 5 1.11 -21.66 -6.20
N PRO A 6 0.95 -20.90 -5.10
CA PRO A 6 1.83 -19.78 -4.80
C PRO A 6 3.25 -20.27 -4.47
N GLU A 7 4.24 -19.49 -4.88
CA GLU A 7 5.67 -19.77 -4.74
C GLU A 7 6.30 -18.73 -3.79
N ALA A 8 6.88 -19.20 -2.69
CA ALA A 8 7.55 -18.34 -1.71
C ALA A 8 9.07 -18.35 -1.93
N PHE A 9 9.70 -17.18 -1.90
CA PHE A 9 11.13 -17.03 -2.12
C PHE A 9 11.65 -15.71 -1.53
N PHE A 10 12.96 -15.48 -1.64
CA PHE A 10 13.61 -14.25 -1.21
C PHE A 10 14.29 -13.54 -2.38
N LEU A 11 13.95 -12.26 -2.58
CA LEU A 11 14.70 -11.37 -3.47
C LEU A 11 15.95 -10.83 -2.76
N PRO A 12 17.12 -10.79 -3.40
CA PRO A 12 18.31 -10.21 -2.79
C PRO A 12 18.21 -8.68 -2.74
N GLY A 13 18.13 -8.09 -1.55
CA GLY A 13 18.14 -6.63 -1.35
C GLY A 13 19.49 -6.12 -0.82
N LEU A 14 19.74 -4.82 -0.98
CA LEU A 14 20.96 -4.15 -0.49
C LEU A 14 21.16 -4.34 1.03
N HIS A 15 20.06 -4.32 1.78
CA HIS A 15 20.01 -4.49 3.23
C HIS A 15 19.39 -5.83 3.59
N GLY A 16 19.89 -6.90 2.97
CA GLY A 16 19.41 -8.26 3.17
C GLY A 16 18.21 -8.63 2.29
N PRO A 17 17.76 -9.89 2.35
CA PRO A 17 16.72 -10.42 1.48
C PRO A 17 15.32 -9.85 1.77
N ARG A 18 14.46 -9.85 0.74
CA ARG A 18 13.03 -9.52 0.84
C ARG A 18 12.18 -10.75 0.58
N TYR A 19 11.35 -11.11 1.56
CA TYR A 19 10.39 -12.19 1.41
C TYR A 19 9.32 -11.81 0.37
N CYS A 20 9.06 -12.76 -0.52
CA CYS A 20 8.12 -12.63 -1.61
C CYS A 20 7.22 -13.86 -1.67
N LEU A 21 5.94 -13.63 -1.95
CA LEU A 21 4.96 -14.67 -2.28
C LEU A 21 4.37 -14.37 -3.65
N PHE A 22 4.72 -15.21 -4.64
CA PHE A 22 4.29 -15.06 -6.02
C PHE A 22 3.11 -15.98 -6.33
N HIS A 23 2.04 -15.41 -6.88
CA HIS A 23 0.89 -16.15 -7.41
C HIS A 23 0.94 -16.07 -8.94
N PRO A 24 1.26 -17.18 -9.63
CA PRO A 24 1.27 -17.17 -11.09
C PRO A 24 -0.15 -16.98 -11.63
N ALA A 25 -0.26 -16.25 -12.75
CA ALA A 25 -1.52 -16.10 -13.45
C ALA A 25 -2.12 -17.46 -13.83
N HIS A 26 -3.41 -17.64 -13.62
CA HIS A 26 -4.11 -18.81 -14.15
C HIS A 26 -4.31 -18.63 -15.66
N GLY A 27 -3.77 -19.57 -16.45
CA GLY A 27 -3.86 -19.53 -17.91
C GLY A 27 -2.82 -18.61 -18.56
N VAL A 28 -3.25 -17.82 -19.55
CA VAL A 28 -2.37 -16.85 -20.23
C VAL A 28 -2.33 -15.57 -19.41
N PRO A 29 -1.16 -15.09 -18.97
CA PRO A 29 -1.06 -13.89 -18.17
C PRO A 29 -1.50 -12.67 -18.97
N ARG A 30 -2.31 -11.81 -18.35
CA ARG A 30 -2.87 -10.58 -18.96
C ARG A 30 -2.38 -9.29 -18.31
N GLY A 31 -1.69 -9.40 -17.18
CA GLY A 31 -1.20 -8.25 -16.42
C GLY A 31 -0.38 -8.69 -15.21
N LEU A 32 0.35 -7.74 -14.65
CA LEU A 32 1.22 -7.92 -13.49
C LEU A 32 0.71 -7.05 -12.35
N VAL A 33 0.67 -7.57 -11.13
CA VAL A 33 0.25 -6.82 -9.94
C VAL A 33 1.26 -6.99 -8.82
N LEU A 34 1.86 -5.88 -8.37
CA LEU A 34 2.68 -5.86 -7.16
C LEU A 34 1.87 -5.28 -6.00
N HIS A 35 1.71 -6.05 -4.93
CA HIS A 35 1.06 -5.60 -3.70
C HIS A 35 2.01 -4.74 -2.86
N VAL A 36 1.57 -3.53 -2.52
CA VAL A 36 2.26 -2.58 -1.64
C VAL A 36 1.49 -2.50 -0.32
N HIS A 37 2.07 -3.15 0.69
CA HIS A 37 1.41 -3.35 1.98
C HIS A 37 1.20 -2.04 2.77
N PRO A 38 0.22 -1.99 3.70
CA PRO A 38 0.01 -0.81 4.53
C PRO A 38 1.08 -0.68 5.63
N PHE A 39 1.02 0.41 6.39
CA PHE A 39 2.07 0.79 7.33
C PHE A 39 1.90 0.12 8.70
N ALA A 40 3.03 -0.37 9.25
CA ALA A 40 3.11 -0.90 10.62
C ALA A 40 2.00 -1.94 10.91
N GLU A 41 1.26 -1.80 12.02
CA GLU A 41 0.27 -2.78 12.46
C GLU A 41 -0.86 -3.05 11.45
N GLU A 42 -1.14 -2.10 10.56
CA GLU A 42 -2.12 -2.32 9.49
C GLU A 42 -1.67 -3.44 8.54
N LEU A 43 -0.35 -3.70 8.39
CA LEU A 43 0.16 -4.84 7.59
C LEU A 43 -0.43 -6.15 8.13
N ASN A 44 -0.25 -6.40 9.42
CA ASN A 44 -0.69 -7.65 10.05
C ASN A 44 -2.20 -7.85 9.92
N LYS A 45 -2.98 -6.79 10.14
CA LYS A 45 -4.45 -6.81 10.04
C LYS A 45 -4.97 -7.00 8.62
N THR A 46 -4.19 -6.64 7.61
CA THR A 46 -4.60 -6.75 6.19
C THR A 46 -4.08 -8.02 5.50
N ARG A 47 -3.14 -8.77 6.09
CA ARG A 47 -2.54 -9.97 5.47
C ARG A 47 -3.57 -10.96 4.91
N ARG A 48 -4.63 -11.25 5.67
CA ARG A 48 -5.69 -12.19 5.25
C ARG A 48 -6.42 -11.69 4.00
N MET A 49 -6.90 -10.44 4.02
CA MET A 49 -7.57 -9.82 2.88
C MET A 49 -6.64 -9.74 1.66
N ALA A 50 -5.36 -9.41 1.88
CA ALA A 50 -4.38 -9.35 0.80
C ALA A 50 -4.16 -10.72 0.14
N ALA A 51 -4.04 -11.79 0.93
CA ALA A 51 -3.88 -13.16 0.42
C ALA A 51 -5.13 -13.69 -0.30
N LEU A 52 -6.33 -13.33 0.16
CA LEU A 52 -7.58 -13.65 -0.55
C LEU A 52 -7.62 -12.96 -1.91
N GLN A 53 -7.30 -11.67 -1.96
CA GLN A 53 -7.31 -10.91 -3.20
C GLN A 53 -6.22 -11.36 -4.17
N ALA A 54 -5.00 -11.65 -3.71
CA ALA A 54 -3.93 -12.12 -4.59
C ALA A 54 -4.35 -13.40 -5.35
N ARG A 55 -5.03 -14.33 -4.67
CA ARG A 55 -5.60 -15.54 -5.28
C ARG A 55 -6.73 -15.21 -6.27
N ALA A 56 -7.61 -14.26 -5.94
CA ALA A 56 -8.69 -13.85 -6.84
C ALA A 56 -8.14 -13.19 -8.13
N ILE A 57 -7.14 -12.32 -7.99
CA ILE A 57 -6.44 -11.65 -9.09
C ILE A 57 -5.69 -12.68 -9.96
N ALA A 58 -5.00 -13.64 -9.34
CA ALA A 58 -4.36 -14.75 -10.05
C ALA A 58 -5.37 -15.60 -10.84
N GLY A 59 -6.51 -15.90 -10.23
CA GLY A 59 -7.64 -16.56 -10.88
C GLY A 59 -8.21 -15.78 -12.07
N ALA A 60 -8.11 -14.45 -12.06
CA ALA A 60 -8.52 -13.58 -13.17
C ALA A 60 -7.44 -13.42 -14.26
N GLY A 61 -6.32 -14.14 -14.17
CA GLY A 61 -5.27 -14.19 -15.21
C GLY A 61 -4.16 -13.15 -15.04
N PHE A 62 -3.97 -12.61 -13.83
CA PHE A 62 -2.87 -11.69 -13.52
C PHE A 62 -1.78 -12.40 -12.71
N ALA A 63 -0.51 -12.08 -12.95
CA ALA A 63 0.58 -12.56 -12.10
C ALA A 63 0.74 -11.60 -10.92
N VAL A 64 0.69 -12.10 -9.69
CA VAL A 64 0.67 -11.26 -8.47
C VAL A 64 1.89 -11.52 -7.63
N LEU A 65 2.61 -10.47 -7.27
CA LEU A 65 3.69 -10.54 -6.29
C LEU A 65 3.28 -9.82 -5.02
N GLN A 66 3.35 -10.51 -3.89
CA GLN A 66 3.31 -9.90 -2.57
C GLN A 66 4.73 -9.84 -2.04
N ILE A 67 5.16 -8.67 -1.60
CA ILE A 67 6.49 -8.44 -0.99
C ILE A 67 6.31 -7.90 0.42
N ASP A 68 7.11 -8.39 1.35
CA ASP A 68 7.35 -7.73 2.62
C ASP A 68 8.57 -6.80 2.45
N LEU A 69 8.45 -5.51 2.77
CA LEU A 69 9.53 -4.54 2.57
C LEU A 69 10.60 -4.64 3.69
N LEU A 70 11.75 -3.95 3.54
CA LEU A 70 12.78 -3.92 4.59
C LEU A 70 12.17 -3.64 5.97
N GLY A 71 12.52 -4.46 6.96
CA GLY A 71 12.06 -4.27 8.33
C GLY A 71 10.60 -4.65 8.59
N CYS A 72 9.95 -5.31 7.64
CA CYS A 72 8.56 -5.74 7.74
C CYS A 72 8.43 -7.25 7.53
N GLY A 73 7.54 -7.88 8.30
CA GLY A 73 7.16 -9.27 8.10
C GLY A 73 8.34 -10.25 8.13
N ASP A 74 8.43 -11.08 7.10
CA ASP A 74 9.49 -12.11 7.00
C ASP A 74 10.74 -11.60 6.24
N SER A 75 10.79 -10.33 5.85
CA SER A 75 11.96 -9.71 5.24
C SER A 75 13.04 -9.36 6.26
N ALA A 76 14.27 -9.24 5.80
CA ALA A 76 15.40 -8.90 6.67
C ALA A 76 15.24 -7.51 7.33
N GLY A 77 15.95 -7.34 8.45
CA GLY A 77 16.01 -6.09 9.23
C GLY A 77 14.83 -5.91 10.19
N ASP A 78 14.90 -4.86 10.99
CA ASP A 78 13.83 -4.43 11.88
C ASP A 78 13.13 -3.19 11.32
N PHE A 79 11.95 -2.85 11.83
CA PHE A 79 11.21 -1.65 11.39
C PHE A 79 12.02 -0.35 11.56
N CYS A 80 12.99 -0.31 12.49
CA CYS A 80 13.91 0.81 12.67
C CYS A 80 14.88 0.99 11.49
N ASP A 81 15.15 -0.07 10.72
CA ASP A 81 16.04 -0.04 9.56
C ASP A 81 15.35 0.50 8.32
N ALA A 82 14.01 0.48 8.30
CA ALA A 82 13.22 0.95 7.18
C ALA A 82 13.46 2.45 6.88
N ARG A 83 13.56 2.76 5.59
CA ARG A 83 13.64 4.11 5.05
C ARG A 83 12.69 4.20 3.85
N TRP A 84 12.10 5.36 3.63
CA TRP A 84 11.09 5.52 2.57
C TRP A 84 11.68 5.27 1.17
N ASP A 85 12.86 5.82 0.91
CA ASP A 85 13.63 5.60 -0.32
C ASP A 85 14.01 4.12 -0.51
N THR A 86 14.44 3.45 0.56
CA THR A 86 14.76 2.02 0.52
C THR A 86 13.52 1.18 0.22
N TRP A 87 12.36 1.52 0.79
CA TRP A 87 11.10 0.87 0.43
C TRP A 87 10.70 1.12 -1.03
N ILE A 88 10.95 2.30 -1.57
CA ILE A 88 10.79 2.54 -3.01
C ILE A 88 11.72 1.61 -3.81
N GLN A 89 12.99 1.49 -3.43
CA GLN A 89 13.93 0.58 -4.12
C GLN A 89 13.50 -0.89 -4.05
N ASP A 90 13.01 -1.36 -2.91
CA ASP A 90 12.45 -2.71 -2.76
C ASP A 90 11.29 -2.95 -3.76
N LEU A 91 10.39 -1.96 -3.93
CA LEU A 91 9.30 -2.03 -4.90
C LEU A 91 9.78 -2.01 -6.35
N LEU A 92 10.77 -1.18 -6.69
CA LEU A 92 11.36 -1.14 -8.03
C LEU A 92 12.00 -2.48 -8.39
N GLN A 93 12.73 -3.08 -7.44
CA GLN A 93 13.32 -4.40 -7.61
C GLN A 93 12.24 -5.49 -7.80
N ALA A 94 11.18 -5.46 -7.00
CA ALA A 94 10.06 -6.40 -7.11
C ALA A 94 9.34 -6.27 -8.47
N CYS A 95 9.14 -5.05 -8.97
CA CYS A 95 8.60 -4.81 -10.31
C CYS A 95 9.50 -5.37 -11.41
N GLY A 96 10.81 -5.16 -11.30
CA GLY A 96 11.80 -5.72 -12.22
C GLY A 96 11.73 -7.24 -12.25
N TRP A 97 11.77 -7.87 -11.08
CA TRP A 97 11.63 -9.33 -10.97
C TRP A 97 10.32 -9.83 -11.57
N LEU A 98 9.19 -9.18 -11.27
CA LEU A 98 7.88 -9.60 -11.79
C LEU A 98 7.82 -9.50 -13.32
N THR A 99 8.51 -8.51 -13.90
CA THR A 99 8.65 -8.34 -15.36
C THR A 99 9.52 -9.44 -15.97
N ASP A 100 10.58 -9.86 -15.28
CA ASP A 100 11.59 -10.79 -15.79
C ASP A 100 11.25 -12.27 -15.49
N ALA A 101 10.32 -12.53 -14.57
CA ALA A 101 9.95 -13.87 -14.12
C ALA A 101 9.38 -14.79 -15.22
N ASP A 102 8.79 -14.21 -16.26
CA ASP A 102 8.28 -14.93 -17.44
C ASP A 102 8.46 -14.06 -18.69
N PRO A 103 9.00 -14.59 -19.81
CA PRO A 103 9.17 -13.81 -21.04
C PRO A 103 7.89 -13.14 -21.56
N ARG A 104 6.72 -13.70 -21.23
CA ARG A 104 5.42 -13.14 -21.61
C ARG A 104 5.06 -11.89 -20.81
N HIS A 105 5.70 -11.64 -19.67
CA HIS A 105 5.40 -10.51 -18.78
C HIS A 105 5.92 -9.17 -19.28
N ALA A 106 6.98 -9.14 -20.10
CA ALA A 106 7.67 -7.92 -20.50
C ALA A 106 6.71 -6.81 -21.01
N ALA A 107 5.79 -7.18 -21.89
CA ALA A 107 4.84 -6.27 -22.54
C ALA A 107 3.50 -6.14 -21.79
N LEU A 108 3.29 -6.83 -20.67
CA LEU A 108 2.02 -6.80 -19.95
C LEU A 108 1.85 -5.52 -19.12
N PRO A 109 0.61 -5.05 -18.92
CA PRO A 109 0.34 -3.91 -18.06
C PRO A 109 0.74 -4.22 -16.61
N LEU A 110 1.50 -3.30 -16.00
CA LEU A 110 1.94 -3.37 -14.61
C LEU A 110 1.03 -2.53 -13.71
N TRP A 111 0.66 -3.10 -12.56
CA TRP A 111 -0.15 -2.45 -11.52
C TRP A 111 0.61 -2.44 -10.21
N LEU A 112 0.63 -1.30 -9.53
CA LEU A 112 0.91 -1.24 -8.10
C LEU A 112 -0.42 -1.21 -7.35
N TRP A 113 -0.64 -2.23 -6.52
CA TRP A 113 -1.79 -2.34 -5.66
C TRP A 113 -1.43 -1.86 -4.25
N GLY A 114 -1.70 -0.59 -3.99
CA GLY A 114 -1.44 0.07 -2.71
C GLY A 114 -2.59 -0.08 -1.73
N VAL A 115 -2.28 -0.43 -0.49
CA VAL A 115 -3.27 -0.53 0.59
C VAL A 115 -2.99 0.55 1.62
N ARG A 116 -3.96 1.43 1.89
CA ARG A 116 -3.86 2.53 2.86
C ARG A 116 -2.61 3.39 2.66
N ALA A 117 -1.71 3.46 3.64
CA ALA A 117 -0.44 4.18 3.51
C ALA A 117 0.46 3.62 2.40
N GLY A 118 0.33 2.34 2.06
CA GLY A 118 0.95 1.74 0.88
C GLY A 118 0.52 2.40 -0.43
N SER A 119 -0.62 3.09 -0.47
CA SER A 119 -1.04 3.91 -1.62
C SER A 119 -0.13 5.10 -1.87
N LEU A 120 0.37 5.76 -0.80
CA LEU A 120 1.32 6.86 -0.92
C LEU A 120 2.67 6.36 -1.45
N LEU A 121 3.13 5.23 -0.91
CA LEU A 121 4.37 4.59 -1.34
C LEU A 121 4.27 4.09 -2.79
N ALA A 122 3.14 3.50 -3.18
CA ALA A 122 2.89 3.08 -4.56
C ALA A 122 2.93 4.28 -5.53
N ALA A 123 2.35 5.43 -5.16
CA ALA A 123 2.41 6.62 -6.00
C ALA A 123 3.85 7.14 -6.20
N ASP A 124 4.66 7.14 -5.13
CA ASP A 124 6.07 7.52 -5.21
C ASP A 124 6.89 6.50 -6.03
N ALA A 125 6.62 5.20 -5.89
CA ALA A 125 7.25 4.16 -6.69
C ALA A 125 6.90 4.30 -8.19
N VAL A 126 5.65 4.61 -8.54
CA VAL A 126 5.26 4.89 -9.94
C VAL A 126 6.01 6.08 -10.52
N ARG A 127 6.36 7.10 -9.72
CA ARG A 127 7.19 8.23 -10.18
C ARG A 127 8.62 7.80 -10.49
N ALA A 128 9.15 6.83 -9.75
CA ALA A 128 10.52 6.34 -9.90
C ALA A 128 10.66 5.22 -10.96
N LEU A 129 9.56 4.57 -11.35
CA LEU A 129 9.55 3.54 -12.39
C LEU A 129 9.84 4.12 -13.77
N ASP A 130 10.67 3.39 -14.54
CA ASP A 130 11.00 3.75 -15.93
C ASP A 130 10.06 3.10 -16.96
N ARG A 131 8.88 2.64 -16.54
CA ARG A 131 7.84 2.07 -17.42
C ARG A 131 6.45 2.58 -17.03
N PRO A 132 5.46 2.54 -17.95
CA PRO A 132 4.07 2.78 -17.61
C PRO A 132 3.60 1.82 -16.50
N CYS A 133 2.86 2.37 -15.54
CA CYS A 133 2.31 1.62 -14.43
C CYS A 133 0.95 2.22 -14.03
N HIS A 134 -0.03 1.35 -13.84
CA HIS A 134 -1.34 1.68 -13.30
C HIS A 134 -1.32 1.58 -11.77
N LEU A 135 -2.33 2.16 -11.12
CA LEU A 135 -2.53 2.11 -9.67
C LEU A 135 -3.88 1.51 -9.33
N LEU A 136 -3.87 0.60 -8.36
CA LEU A 136 -5.05 0.07 -7.69
C LEU A 136 -4.91 0.41 -6.21
N LEU A 137 -5.81 1.24 -5.67
CA LEU A 137 -5.69 1.75 -4.31
C LEU A 137 -6.86 1.28 -3.46
N TRP A 138 -6.55 0.59 -2.37
CA TRP A 138 -7.51 0.17 -1.35
C TRP A 138 -7.46 1.11 -0.16
N GLN A 139 -8.61 1.73 0.13
CA GLN A 139 -8.80 2.66 1.24
C GLN A 139 -7.62 3.62 1.44
N PRO A 140 -7.22 4.40 0.42
CA PRO A 140 -6.23 5.48 0.61
C PRO A 140 -6.80 6.56 1.54
N ALA A 141 -6.56 6.39 2.84
CA ALA A 141 -7.16 7.21 3.89
C ALA A 141 -6.69 8.68 3.88
N PHE A 142 -5.53 8.95 3.26
CA PHE A 142 -4.96 10.28 3.15
C PHE A 142 -4.32 10.48 1.78
N ALA A 143 -4.51 11.68 1.22
CA ALA A 143 -3.70 12.16 0.10
C ALA A 143 -2.38 12.80 0.54
N ASP A 144 -2.26 13.15 1.83
CA ASP A 144 -1.06 13.77 2.41
C ASP A 144 -0.46 12.87 3.50
N GLY A 145 0.78 12.43 3.29
CA GLY A 145 1.46 11.56 4.25
C GLY A 145 1.83 12.25 5.58
N ALA A 146 1.82 13.57 5.67
CA ALA A 146 1.91 14.28 6.95
C ALA A 146 0.68 14.01 7.83
N ALA A 147 -0.51 13.89 7.24
CA ALA A 147 -1.73 13.54 7.97
C ALA A 147 -1.69 12.07 8.42
N GLN A 148 -1.20 11.16 7.58
CA GLN A 148 -0.96 9.75 7.94
C GLN A 148 0.05 9.64 9.11
N LEU A 149 1.18 10.35 9.04
CA LEU A 149 2.18 10.37 10.11
C LEU A 149 1.58 10.91 11.41
N GLN A 150 0.79 11.97 11.33
CA GLN A 150 0.10 12.53 12.49
C GLN A 150 -0.88 11.52 13.12
N GLN A 151 -1.59 10.72 12.32
CA GLN A 151 -2.44 9.66 12.86
C GLN A 151 -1.59 8.62 13.61
N PHE A 152 -0.45 8.21 13.06
CA PHE A 152 0.41 7.23 13.71
C PHE A 152 1.01 7.75 15.02
N LEU A 153 1.47 9.00 15.06
CA LEU A 153 1.97 9.65 16.29
C LEU A 153 0.90 9.74 17.39
N ARG A 154 -0.38 9.85 17.04
CA ARG A 154 -1.47 9.86 18.05
C ARG A 154 -1.58 8.52 18.79
N LEU A 155 -1.21 7.40 18.18
CA LEU A 155 -1.19 6.10 18.88
C LEU A 155 -0.22 6.13 20.06
N ARG A 156 0.94 6.79 19.89
CA ARG A 156 1.90 6.97 20.98
C ARG A 156 1.32 7.80 22.11
N LEU A 157 0.70 8.94 21.79
CA LEU A 157 0.10 9.82 22.80
C LEU A 157 -1.03 9.12 23.56
N ALA A 158 -1.87 8.34 22.86
CA ALA A 158 -2.91 7.56 23.51
C ALA A 158 -2.34 6.49 24.46
N ALA A 159 -1.28 5.79 24.05
CA ALA A 159 -0.59 4.82 24.91
C ALA A 159 0.04 5.48 26.16
N ASP A 160 0.69 6.64 26.01
CA ASP A 160 1.26 7.40 27.12
C ASP A 160 0.17 7.87 28.10
N MET A 161 -1.00 8.29 27.60
CA MET A 161 -2.16 8.68 28.43
C MET A 161 -2.74 7.51 29.23
N LEU A 162 -2.82 6.32 28.63
CA LEU A 162 -3.29 5.11 29.33
C LEU A 162 -2.29 4.65 30.41
N ALA A 163 -0.99 4.80 30.15
CA ALA A 163 0.06 4.43 31.10
C ALA A 163 0.19 5.42 32.28
N ALA A 164 -0.13 6.71 32.07
CA ALA A 164 -0.06 7.74 33.10
C ALA A 164 -1.28 8.69 33.07
N PRO A 165 -2.44 8.26 33.59
CA PRO A 165 -3.69 9.01 33.51
C PRO A 165 -3.62 10.41 34.15
N ASP A 166 -2.87 10.53 35.26
CA ASP A 166 -2.72 11.77 36.02
C ASP A 166 -1.85 12.82 35.32
N ALA A 167 -1.16 12.44 34.23
CA ALA A 167 -0.35 13.32 33.41
C ALA A 167 -1.13 14.05 32.31
N ALA A 168 -2.45 13.79 32.17
CA ALA A 168 -3.29 14.28 31.07
C ALA A 168 -3.31 15.81 30.87
N GLY A 169 -2.98 16.58 31.91
CA GLY A 169 -2.81 18.04 31.85
C GLY A 169 -1.54 18.53 31.11
N ARG A 170 -0.60 17.65 30.76
CA ARG A 170 0.62 17.96 29.98
C ARG A 170 0.42 17.86 28.46
N SER A 171 -0.82 17.80 27.99
CA SER A 171 -1.19 17.54 26.59
C SER A 171 -0.88 18.68 25.61
N ASN A 172 -0.78 19.93 26.09
CA ASN A 172 -0.39 21.05 25.25
C ASN A 172 1.06 20.93 24.79
N GLY A 173 1.26 20.68 23.49
CA GLY A 173 2.58 20.57 22.86
C GLY A 173 3.16 19.15 22.78
N ALA A 174 2.48 18.12 23.31
CA ALA A 174 3.00 16.75 23.28
C ALA A 174 3.23 16.21 21.85
N MET A 175 2.32 16.50 20.93
CA MET A 175 2.48 16.18 19.51
C MET A 175 3.70 16.89 18.91
N GLU A 176 3.92 18.16 19.26
CA GLU A 176 5.03 18.94 18.72
C GLU A 176 6.36 18.44 19.30
N ALA A 177 6.38 18.02 20.56
CA ALA A 177 7.55 17.38 21.17
C ALA A 177 7.94 16.08 20.44
N LEU A 178 6.98 15.23 20.07
CA LEU A 178 7.26 14.03 19.26
C LEU A 178 7.85 14.38 17.89
N ARG A 179 7.30 15.39 17.22
CA ARG A 179 7.85 15.88 15.94
C ARG A 179 9.26 16.43 16.09
N GLN A 180 9.52 17.18 17.17
CA GLN A 180 10.84 17.72 17.46
C GLN A 180 11.85 16.61 17.74
N GLN A 181 11.46 15.53 18.42
CA GLN A 181 12.31 14.37 18.63
C GLN A 181 12.72 13.71 17.30
N LEU A 182 11.77 13.50 16.38
CA LEU A 182 12.08 13.02 15.03
C LEU A 182 13.01 13.98 14.29
N ALA A 183 12.76 15.29 14.37
CA ALA A 183 13.61 16.31 13.75
C ALA A 183 15.04 16.34 14.33
N GLN A 184 15.21 15.95 15.61
CA GLN A 184 16.50 15.79 16.28
C GLN A 184 17.18 14.45 15.96
N GLY A 185 16.62 13.64 15.06
CA GLY A 185 17.19 12.33 14.71
C GLY A 185 16.88 11.22 15.70
N LYS A 186 15.91 11.40 16.60
CA LYS A 186 15.53 10.36 17.58
C LYS A 186 14.47 9.43 17.01
N THR A 187 14.71 8.13 17.10
CA THR A 187 13.73 7.08 16.83
C THR A 187 12.63 7.09 17.89
N LEU A 188 11.37 6.97 17.45
CA LEU A 188 10.21 6.90 18.34
C LEU A 188 9.67 5.47 18.41
N GLN A 189 9.34 4.99 19.61
CA GLN A 189 8.62 3.73 19.79
C GLN A 189 7.11 3.98 19.76
N ILE A 190 6.37 3.39 18.83
CA ILE A 190 4.94 3.63 18.63
C ILE A 190 4.23 2.30 18.41
N ALA A 191 3.37 1.89 19.35
CA ALA A 191 2.60 0.66 19.25
C ALA A 191 3.44 -0.60 18.90
N GLY A 192 4.65 -0.71 19.46
CA GLY A 192 5.59 -1.81 19.18
C GLY A 192 6.52 -1.60 17.99
N TYR A 193 6.39 -0.49 17.26
CA TYR A 193 7.22 -0.17 16.09
C TYR A 193 8.21 0.96 16.38
N ALA A 194 9.48 0.72 16.04
CA ALA A 194 10.56 1.70 16.16
C ALA A 194 10.62 2.60 14.92
N LEU A 195 9.89 3.72 14.92
CA LEU A 195 9.84 4.66 13.81
C LEU A 195 11.13 5.49 13.71
N HIS A 196 11.94 5.19 12.70
CA HIS A 196 13.13 5.96 12.39
C HIS A 196 12.79 7.33 11.77
N PRO A 197 13.53 8.42 12.10
CA PRO A 197 13.32 9.77 11.57
C PRO A 197 13.22 9.87 10.05
N ALA A 198 14.10 9.17 9.33
CA ALA A 198 14.12 9.22 7.86
C ALA A 198 12.89 8.53 7.23
N LEU A 199 12.35 7.47 7.85
CA LEU A 199 11.08 6.89 7.40
C LEU A 199 9.93 7.87 7.65
N ALA A 200 9.89 8.51 8.82
CA ALA A 200 8.90 9.52 9.15
C ALA A 200 8.98 10.73 8.19
N ALA A 201 10.19 11.17 7.83
CA ALA A 201 10.40 12.28 6.91
C ALA A 201 9.90 11.95 5.50
N GLY A 202 10.23 10.76 4.98
CA GLY A 202 9.74 10.31 3.68
C GLY A 202 8.23 10.15 3.64
N LEU A 203 7.64 9.52 4.66
CA LEU A 203 6.17 9.45 4.80
C LEU A 203 5.56 10.86 4.83
N LYS A 204 6.10 11.78 5.63
CA LYS A 204 5.62 13.17 5.71
C LYS A 204 5.68 13.90 4.35
N ALA A 205 6.68 13.60 3.53
CA ALA A 205 6.88 14.21 2.22
C ALA A 205 6.00 13.58 1.11
N SER A 206 5.56 12.33 1.29
CA SER A 206 4.75 11.62 0.29
C SER A 206 3.39 12.27 0.03
N ARG A 207 2.94 12.21 -1.23
CA ARG A 207 1.65 12.78 -1.67
C ARG A 207 0.98 11.86 -2.68
N LEU A 208 -0.32 11.66 -2.53
CA LEU A 208 -1.15 10.94 -3.51
C LEU A 208 -1.56 11.87 -4.65
N PHE A 209 -0.56 12.37 -5.37
CA PHE A 209 -0.71 13.30 -6.47
C PHE A 209 -0.39 12.57 -7.79
N PRO A 210 -1.08 12.87 -8.91
CA PRO A 210 -0.82 12.19 -10.17
C PRO A 210 0.65 12.38 -10.61
N PRO A 211 1.39 11.30 -10.88
CA PRO A 211 2.66 11.37 -11.59
C PRO A 211 2.47 11.98 -12.99
N PRO A 212 3.47 12.71 -13.53
CA PRO A 212 3.44 13.16 -14.91
C PRO A 212 3.21 11.97 -15.85
N LEU A 213 2.27 12.13 -16.78
CA LEU A 213 2.02 11.12 -17.80
C LEU A 213 3.16 11.13 -18.80
N ARG A 214 3.74 9.96 -19.04
CA ARG A 214 4.56 9.71 -20.23
C ARG A 214 3.68 9.24 -21.40
N GLU A 215 2.54 8.62 -21.08
CA GLU A 215 1.57 8.02 -22.01
C GLU A 215 0.13 8.22 -21.45
N ASN A 216 -0.87 8.27 -22.32
CA ASN A 216 -2.28 8.58 -21.98
C ASN A 216 -3.11 7.36 -21.54
N ASP A 217 -2.48 6.24 -21.22
CA ASP A 217 -3.14 4.97 -20.93
C ASP A 217 -3.14 4.59 -19.44
N ARG A 218 -2.49 5.40 -18.59
CA ARG A 218 -2.39 5.11 -17.15
C ARG A 218 -3.75 5.19 -16.47
N ARG A 219 -3.94 4.29 -15.50
CA ARG A 219 -5.22 4.06 -14.83
C ARG A 219 -5.06 4.17 -13.34
N LEU A 220 -6.05 4.79 -12.70
CA LEU A 220 -6.21 4.79 -11.25
C LEU A 220 -7.54 4.11 -10.92
N VAL A 221 -7.48 2.98 -10.22
CA VAL A 221 -8.62 2.33 -9.58
C VAL A 221 -8.59 2.69 -8.09
N TRP A 222 -9.66 3.28 -7.58
CA TRP A 222 -9.80 3.71 -6.19
C TRP A 222 -10.98 3.00 -5.55
N LEU A 223 -10.72 2.19 -4.52
CA LEU A 223 -11.74 1.41 -3.84
C LEU A 223 -11.77 1.74 -2.36
N GLU A 224 -12.97 2.03 -1.84
CA GLU A 224 -13.21 2.29 -0.42
C GLU A 224 -14.18 1.26 0.16
N THR A 225 -14.02 0.93 1.44
CA THR A 225 -15.03 0.20 2.21
C THR A 225 -15.76 1.17 3.13
N THR A 226 -17.07 1.04 3.23
CA THR A 226 -17.92 1.85 4.10
C THR A 226 -19.02 0.99 4.72
N THR A 227 -19.55 1.41 5.87
CA THR A 227 -20.76 0.83 6.47
C THR A 227 -22.02 1.64 6.14
N ALA A 228 -21.89 2.72 5.37
CA ALA A 228 -23.01 3.54 4.94
C ALA A 228 -23.88 2.83 3.89
N THR A 229 -25.18 3.11 3.92
CA THR A 229 -26.17 2.59 2.96
C THR A 229 -26.98 3.75 2.38
N PRO A 230 -26.91 4.01 1.06
CA PRO A 230 -26.07 3.33 0.06
C PRO A 230 -24.58 3.64 0.24
N PRO A 231 -23.67 2.75 -0.20
CA PRO A 231 -22.24 3.01 -0.15
C PRO A 231 -21.89 4.18 -1.09
N SER A 232 -21.02 5.08 -0.62
CA SER A 232 -20.57 6.24 -1.39
C SER A 232 -19.11 6.54 -1.08
N LEU A 233 -18.41 7.08 -2.07
CA LEU A 233 -17.02 7.51 -1.93
C LEU A 233 -16.91 8.66 -0.94
N SER A 234 -15.83 8.66 -0.17
CA SER A 234 -15.47 9.77 0.69
C SER A 234 -15.27 11.06 -0.10
N PRO A 235 -15.45 12.24 0.52
CA PRO A 235 -15.11 13.51 -0.11
C PRO A 235 -13.66 13.59 -0.58
N LEU A 236 -12.74 12.92 0.11
CA LEU A 236 -11.34 12.79 -0.29
C LEU A 236 -11.21 12.00 -1.60
N GLY A 237 -11.85 10.83 -1.68
CA GLY A 237 -11.82 9.99 -2.88
C GLY A 237 -12.38 10.70 -4.10
N THR A 238 -13.55 11.32 -3.97
CA THR A 238 -14.18 12.08 -5.07
C THR A 238 -13.26 13.20 -5.58
N ARG A 239 -12.68 14.00 -4.68
CA ARG A 239 -11.77 15.09 -5.07
C ARG A 239 -10.46 14.58 -5.69
N THR A 240 -9.92 13.50 -5.15
CA THR A 240 -8.65 12.93 -5.66
C THR A 240 -8.84 12.32 -7.03
N LEU A 241 -9.93 11.57 -7.25
CA LEU A 241 -10.27 11.03 -8.57
C LEU A 241 -10.46 12.14 -9.61
N GLU A 242 -11.13 13.23 -9.26
CA GLU A 242 -11.29 14.37 -10.16
C GLU A 242 -9.95 15.03 -10.51
N LEU A 243 -9.09 15.25 -9.51
CA LEU A 243 -7.73 15.78 -9.72
C LEU A 243 -6.91 14.90 -10.68
N TRP A 244 -6.97 13.58 -10.51
CA TRP A 244 -6.24 12.64 -11.34
C TRP A 244 -6.80 12.59 -12.77
N ARG A 245 -8.13 12.66 -12.91
CA ARG A 245 -8.80 12.75 -14.22
C ARG A 245 -8.39 14.00 -14.98
N GLN A 246 -8.33 15.16 -14.31
CA GLN A 246 -7.87 16.41 -14.91
C GLN A 246 -6.39 16.35 -15.32
N ALA A 247 -5.58 15.54 -14.64
CA ALA A 247 -4.21 15.25 -15.02
C ALA A 247 -4.08 14.19 -16.14
N GLY A 248 -5.19 13.75 -16.74
CA GLY A 248 -5.23 12.83 -17.87
C GLY A 248 -5.28 11.34 -17.51
N TRP A 249 -5.32 10.98 -16.22
CA TRP A 249 -5.44 9.57 -15.82
C TRP A 249 -6.85 9.04 -16.08
N GLN A 250 -6.94 7.78 -16.52
CA GLN A 250 -8.22 7.08 -16.58
C GLN A 250 -8.61 6.59 -15.18
N THR A 251 -9.63 7.22 -14.60
CA THR A 251 -10.01 6.98 -13.20
C THR A 251 -11.25 6.11 -13.07
N TYR A 252 -11.23 5.12 -12.20
CA TYR A 252 -12.39 4.39 -11.70
C TYR A 252 -12.44 4.49 -10.18
N GLY A 253 -13.62 4.80 -9.63
CA GLY A 253 -13.82 4.94 -8.20
C GLY A 253 -15.08 4.23 -7.76
N GLU A 254 -14.99 3.41 -6.72
CA GLU A 254 -16.13 2.70 -6.14
C GLU A 254 -16.00 2.63 -4.61
N ALA A 255 -17.11 2.81 -3.92
CA ALA A 255 -17.24 2.46 -2.51
C ALA A 255 -18.13 1.23 -2.39
N VAL A 256 -17.71 0.26 -1.58
CA VAL A 256 -18.46 -0.97 -1.33
C VAL A 256 -18.79 -1.10 0.14
N HIS A 257 -19.88 -1.82 0.44
CA HIS A 257 -20.18 -2.15 1.84
C HIS A 257 -19.13 -3.12 2.39
N GLY A 258 -18.53 -2.80 3.53
CA GLY A 258 -17.53 -3.66 4.16
C GLY A 258 -16.93 -3.08 5.44
N PRO A 259 -16.34 -3.92 6.29
CA PRO A 259 -15.75 -3.47 7.53
C PRO A 259 -14.40 -2.78 7.32
N ALA A 260 -13.98 -2.00 8.32
CA ALA A 260 -12.63 -1.47 8.42
C ALA A 260 -11.65 -2.55 8.93
N PHE A 261 -11.46 -3.62 8.16
CA PHE A 261 -10.68 -4.81 8.56
C PHE A 261 -9.24 -4.50 8.98
N TRP A 262 -8.64 -3.40 8.49
CA TRP A 262 -7.31 -2.92 8.90
C TRP A 262 -7.28 -2.32 10.33
N GLN A 263 -8.42 -2.14 10.98
CA GLN A 263 -8.56 -1.60 12.34
C GLN A 263 -9.19 -2.59 13.31
N SER A 264 -9.88 -3.63 12.82
CA SER A 264 -10.57 -4.60 13.67
C SER A 264 -9.62 -5.33 14.64
N ALA A 265 -10.18 -5.73 15.78
CA ALA A 265 -9.51 -6.59 16.75
C ALA A 265 -9.56 -8.06 16.32
N GLU A 266 -10.60 -8.45 15.58
CA GLU A 266 -10.77 -9.78 15.01
C GLU A 266 -10.49 -9.76 13.51
N MET A 267 -10.23 -10.92 12.93
CA MET A 267 -10.09 -11.02 11.47
C MET A 267 -11.46 -10.87 10.82
N GLU A 268 -11.66 -9.75 10.14
CA GLU A 268 -12.85 -9.49 9.33
C GLU A 268 -12.52 -9.50 7.83
N GLU A 269 -13.51 -9.87 7.02
CA GLU A 269 -13.40 -9.92 5.57
C GLU A 269 -14.37 -8.93 4.90
N ALA A 270 -13.93 -8.33 3.80
CA ALA A 270 -14.76 -7.46 2.96
C ALA A 270 -14.96 -8.11 1.57
N PRO A 271 -15.84 -9.11 1.41
CA PRO A 271 -15.97 -9.85 0.16
C PRO A 271 -16.37 -8.99 -1.03
N LEU A 272 -17.17 -7.93 -0.82
CA LEU A 272 -17.53 -6.98 -1.88
C LEU A 272 -16.33 -6.20 -2.40
N LEU A 273 -15.35 -5.89 -1.53
CA LEU A 273 -14.09 -5.27 -1.95
C LEU A 273 -13.30 -6.23 -2.85
N LEU A 274 -13.32 -7.53 -2.53
CA LEU A 274 -12.61 -8.53 -3.33
C LEU A 274 -13.17 -8.63 -4.76
N SER A 275 -14.51 -8.70 -4.85
CA SER A 275 -15.24 -8.75 -6.11
C SER A 275 -15.07 -7.46 -6.93
N ALA A 276 -15.18 -6.29 -6.30
CA ALA A 276 -15.00 -4.99 -6.95
C ALA A 276 -13.59 -4.84 -7.52
N THR A 277 -12.58 -5.25 -6.75
CA THR A 277 -11.17 -5.21 -7.18
C THR A 277 -10.91 -6.04 -8.42
N THR A 278 -11.39 -7.29 -8.40
CA THR A 278 -11.19 -8.22 -9.51
C THR A 278 -11.93 -7.77 -10.77
N THR A 279 -13.13 -7.21 -10.59
CA THR A 279 -13.94 -6.62 -11.68
C THR A 279 -13.24 -5.42 -12.30
N ALA A 280 -12.75 -4.48 -11.48
CA ALA A 280 -12.08 -3.28 -11.95
C ALA A 280 -10.79 -3.59 -12.72
N LEU A 281 -9.98 -4.54 -12.25
CA LEU A 281 -8.78 -5.00 -12.97
C LEU A 281 -9.13 -5.69 -14.29
N SER A 282 -10.17 -6.53 -14.30
CA SER A 282 -10.55 -7.30 -15.48
C SER A 282 -11.17 -6.45 -16.60
N ALA A 283 -11.71 -5.28 -16.26
CA ALA A 283 -12.26 -4.31 -17.21
C ALA A 283 -11.19 -3.60 -18.07
N VAL A 284 -9.91 -3.78 -17.75
CA VAL A 284 -8.80 -3.20 -18.49
C VAL A 284 -8.58 -4.01 -19.77
N PRO A 285 -8.61 -3.38 -20.96
CA PRO A 285 -8.33 -4.06 -22.22
C PRO A 285 -6.95 -4.73 -22.20
N ILE A 286 -6.86 -5.93 -22.77
CA ILE A 286 -5.58 -6.57 -23.04
C ILE A 286 -4.97 -5.85 -24.25
N PRO A 287 -3.68 -5.47 -24.22
CA PRO A 287 -2.97 -4.97 -25.39
C PRO A 287 -3.04 -5.92 -26.59
#